data_AF-A0AAD1X0K2-F1
#
_entry.id   AF-A0AAD1X0K2-F1
#
_cell.length_a   1.000
_cell.length_b   1.000
_cell.length_c   1.000
_cell.angle_alpha   90.00
_cell.angle_beta   90.00
_cell.angle_gamma   90.00
#
_symmetry.space_group_name_H-M   'P 1'
#
loop_
_entity.id
_entity.type
_entity.pdbx_description
1 polymer ?
#
loop_
_entity_poly.entity_id
_entity_poly.type
_entity_poly.pdbx_seq_one_letter_code
_entity_poly.pdbx_strand_id
1 'polypeptide(L)'
;DYHKGHLNPNADHPPGPGQEATYTLANVAPMYGSLNCGKWRANEEQVRKISEQCVTMYVVTGAVPGDNWILDKDKEKRVNIPSHIWSAFCCLDNNKRPIRAEGSL
;
A
#
# COMPACT_ATOMS: atom_id res chain seq x y z
N ASP A 1 6.44 -8.93 15.73
CA ASP A 1 5.64 -9.67 14.72
C ASP A 1 5.41 -8.85 13.47
N TYR A 2 5.43 -9.53 12.32
CA TYR A 2 5.12 -8.93 11.01
C TYR A 2 3.69 -9.26 10.61
N HIS A 3 2.99 -8.27 10.09
CA HIS A 3 1.69 -8.43 9.48
C HIS A 3 1.83 -8.59 7.96
N LYS A 4 0.80 -9.19 7.36
CA LYS A 4 0.58 -9.19 5.91
C LYS A 4 0.01 -7.82 5.51
N GLY A 5 0.88 -6.81 5.42
CA GLY A 5 0.47 -5.46 5.09
C GLY A 5 0.13 -5.33 3.61
N HIS A 6 -1.03 -4.76 3.31
CA HIS A 6 -1.51 -4.58 1.93
C HIS A 6 -0.82 -3.38 1.29
N LEU A 7 -0.42 -3.51 0.02
CA LEU A 7 0.12 -2.39 -0.77
C LEU A 7 -1.00 -1.63 -1.50
N ASN A 8 -1.98 -2.36 -2.04
CA ASN A 8 -3.26 -1.86 -2.51
C ASN A 8 -4.35 -2.18 -1.47
N PRO A 9 -4.86 -1.21 -0.70
CA PRO A 9 -5.74 -1.45 0.44
C PRO A 9 -7.12 -2.00 0.05
N ASN A 10 -7.61 -3.01 0.76
CA ASN A 10 -8.97 -3.55 0.59
C ASN A 10 -10.08 -2.47 0.66
N ALA A 11 -9.89 -1.48 1.53
CA ALA A 11 -10.88 -0.41 1.77
C ALA A 11 -11.00 0.59 0.60
N ASP A 12 -10.09 0.54 -0.37
CA ASP A 12 -10.14 1.41 -1.56
C ASP A 12 -11.03 0.82 -2.67
N HIS A 13 -11.51 -0.41 -2.50
CA HIS A 13 -12.29 -1.13 -3.51
C HIS A 13 -13.73 -1.37 -3.02
N PRO A 14 -14.74 -1.18 -3.90
CA PRO A 14 -16.08 -1.66 -3.62
C PRO A 14 -16.10 -3.20 -3.55
N PRO A 15 -17.10 -3.82 -2.90
CA PRO A 15 -17.22 -5.26 -2.84
C PRO A 15 -17.18 -5.92 -4.23
N GLY A 16 -16.37 -6.96 -4.39
CA GLY A 16 -16.25 -7.73 -5.63
C GLY A 16 -14.82 -8.19 -5.95
N PRO A 17 -14.57 -8.66 -7.18
CA PRO A 17 -13.30 -9.28 -7.55
C PRO A 17 -12.07 -8.39 -7.37
N GLY A 18 -12.20 -7.07 -7.58
CA GLY A 18 -11.12 -6.12 -7.35
C GLY A 18 -10.71 -6.03 -5.88
N GLN A 19 -11.70 -6.03 -4.98
CA GLN A 19 -11.47 -6.09 -3.54
C GLN A 19 -10.85 -7.43 -3.14
N GLU A 20 -11.37 -8.55 -3.63
CA GLU A 20 -10.83 -9.89 -3.34
C GLU A 20 -9.37 -10.04 -3.79
N ALA A 21 -9.01 -9.47 -4.94
CA ALA A 21 -7.64 -9.48 -5.45
C ALA A 21 -6.63 -8.81 -4.50
N THR A 22 -7.07 -7.89 -3.64
CA THR A 22 -6.20 -7.21 -2.67
C THR A 22 -5.62 -8.16 -1.63
N TYR A 23 -6.27 -9.30 -1.36
CA TYR A 23 -5.80 -10.30 -0.39
C TYR A 23 -4.75 -11.28 -0.95
N THR A 24 -4.42 -11.17 -2.24
CA THR A 24 -3.39 -12.02 -2.84
C THR A 24 -2.01 -11.68 -2.29
N LEU A 25 -1.14 -12.69 -2.14
CA LEU A 25 0.23 -12.46 -1.64
C LEU A 25 1.09 -11.61 -2.58
N ALA A 26 0.70 -11.46 -3.83
CA ALA A 26 1.34 -10.53 -4.77
C ALA A 26 1.14 -9.05 -4.38
N ASN A 27 0.12 -8.75 -3.58
CA ASN A 27 -0.21 -7.41 -3.11
C ASN A 27 0.21 -7.16 -1.64
N VAL A 28 0.99 -8.06 -1.06
CA VAL A 28 1.32 -8.04 0.37
C VAL A 28 2.83 -7.96 0.59
N ALA A 29 3.24 -7.13 1.54
CA ALA A 29 4.60 -7.10 2.05
C ALA A 29 4.63 -7.35 3.57
N PRO A 30 5.71 -7.96 4.11
CA PRO A 30 5.93 -8.00 5.55
C PRO A 30 6.03 -6.57 6.10
N MET A 31 5.13 -6.18 7.00
CA MET A 31 5.17 -4.88 7.66
C MET A 31 5.17 -5.07 9.18
N TYR A 32 5.92 -4.27 9.92
CA TYR A 32 5.82 -4.28 11.39
C TYR A 32 4.38 -3.96 11.81
N GLY A 33 3.85 -4.68 12.81
CA GLY A 33 2.46 -4.49 13.24
C GLY A 33 2.13 -3.04 13.62
N SER A 34 3.06 -2.34 14.27
CA SER A 34 2.92 -0.91 14.62
C SER A 34 2.90 0.02 13.41
N LEU A 35 3.63 -0.31 12.34
CA LEU A 35 3.57 0.42 11.08
C LEU A 35 2.22 0.19 10.39
N ASN A 36 1.86 -1.08 10.17
CA ASN A 36 0.66 -1.48 9.44
C ASN A 36 -0.63 -0.96 10.11
N CYS A 37 -0.76 -1.13 11.42
CA CYS A 37 -1.96 -0.73 12.16
C CYS A 37 -1.96 0.74 12.59
N GLY A 38 -0.79 1.41 12.55
CA GLY A 38 -0.62 2.80 12.96
C GLY A 38 -0.46 3.72 11.76
N LYS A 39 0.79 4.13 11.50
CA LYS A 39 1.11 5.17 10.50
C LYS A 39 0.63 4.82 9.08
N TRP A 40 0.77 3.56 8.68
CA TRP A 40 0.36 3.13 7.34
C TRP A 40 -1.16 3.21 7.16
N ARG A 41 -1.93 2.66 8.10
CA ARG A 41 -3.39 2.82 8.13
C ARG A 41 -3.83 4.28 8.11
N ALA A 42 -3.18 5.14 8.90
CA ALA A 42 -3.50 6.56 8.92
C ALA A 42 -3.21 7.24 7.56
N ASN A 43 -2.12 6.87 6.89
CA ASN A 43 -1.81 7.33 5.54
C ASN A 43 -2.88 6.89 4.54
N GLU A 44 -3.30 5.62 4.56
CA GLU A 44 -4.37 5.11 3.70
C GLU A 44 -5.71 5.85 3.93
N GLU A 45 -6.09 6.08 5.20
CA GLU A 45 -7.30 6.84 5.55
C GLU A 45 -7.24 8.29 5.04
N GLN A 46 -6.06 8.94 5.15
CA GLN A 46 -5.86 10.28 4.64
C GLN A 46 -5.94 10.34 3.11
N VAL A 47 -5.30 9.40 2.40
CA VAL A 47 -5.35 9.32 0.93
C VAL A 47 -6.80 9.10 0.46
N ARG A 48 -7.56 8.21 1.09
CA ARG A 48 -9.00 8.03 0.82
C ARG A 48 -9.79 9.32 1.00
N LYS A 49 -9.56 10.06 2.09
CA LYS A 49 -10.23 11.34 2.31
C LYS A 49 -9.89 12.38 1.24
N ILE A 50 -8.63 12.43 0.79
CA ILE A 50 -8.22 13.33 -0.32
C ILE A 50 -8.90 12.89 -1.62
N SER A 51 -9.08 11.59 -1.84
CA SER A 51 -9.72 11.04 -3.05
C SER A 51 -11.14 11.55 -3.27
N GLU A 52 -11.87 11.91 -2.21
CA GLU A 52 -13.22 12.50 -2.28
C GLU A 52 -13.23 13.85 -3.03
N GLN A 53 -12.10 14.53 -3.12
CA GLN A 53 -11.94 15.81 -3.83
C GLN A 53 -11.47 15.62 -5.29
N CYS A 54 -11.21 14.39 -5.69
CA CYS A 54 -10.67 14.03 -7.00
C CYS A 54 -11.76 13.46 -7.90
N VAL A 55 -11.73 13.81 -9.18
CA VAL A 55 -12.57 13.12 -10.18
C VAL A 55 -11.97 11.75 -10.48
N THR A 56 -10.65 11.68 -10.53
CA THR A 56 -9.90 10.42 -10.64
C THR A 56 -8.63 10.55 -9.82
N MET A 57 -8.31 9.53 -9.03
CA MET A 57 -7.06 9.44 -8.30
C MET A 57 -6.31 8.18 -8.74
N TYR A 58 -5.02 8.34 -9.03
CA TYR A 58 -4.09 7.24 -9.21
C TYR A 58 -3.21 7.15 -7.97
N VAL A 59 -3.06 5.94 -7.43
CA VAL A 59 -2.20 5.67 -6.27
C VAL A 59 -1.19 4.60 -6.69
N VAL A 60 0.07 4.84 -6.36
CA VAL A 60 1.17 3.90 -6.54
C VAL A 60 1.81 3.67 -5.19
N THR A 61 1.86 2.42 -4.78
CA THR A 61 2.49 1.99 -3.53
C THR A 61 3.62 1.04 -3.85
N GLY A 62 4.73 1.14 -3.11
CA GLY A 62 5.89 0.29 -3.30
C GLY A 62 6.61 -0.02 -1.98
N ALA A 63 7.47 -1.02 -2.06
CA ALA A 63 8.33 -1.43 -0.95
C ALA A 63 9.79 -1.24 -1.34
N VAL A 64 10.58 -0.68 -0.44
CA VAL A 64 12.05 -0.61 -0.60
C VAL A 64 12.64 -1.85 0.07
N PRO A 65 13.37 -2.70 -0.67
CA PRO A 65 13.98 -3.88 -0.09
C PRO A 65 14.82 -3.55 1.14
N GLY A 66 14.79 -4.43 2.14
CA GLY A 66 15.66 -4.37 3.31
C GLY A 66 16.70 -5.50 3.31
N ASP A 67 17.49 -5.56 4.37
CA ASP A 67 18.54 -6.57 4.53
C ASP A 67 18.04 -7.89 5.15
N ASN A 68 16.84 -7.87 5.74
CA ASN A 68 16.26 -8.99 6.45
C ASN A 68 15.30 -9.81 5.57
N TRP A 69 15.16 -11.09 5.90
CA TRP A 69 14.35 -12.04 5.14
C TRP A 69 13.56 -12.97 6.04
N ILE A 70 12.34 -13.29 5.64
CA ILE A 70 11.61 -14.44 6.15
C ILE A 70 12.16 -15.66 5.41
N LEU A 71 12.70 -16.60 6.19
CA LEU A 71 13.27 -17.83 5.67
C LEU A 71 12.19 -18.91 5.56
N ASP A 72 12.34 -19.84 4.61
CA ASP A 72 11.51 -21.04 4.56
C ASP A 72 12.01 -22.13 5.52
N LYS A 73 11.38 -23.31 5.46
CA LYS A 73 11.71 -24.47 6.31
C LYS A 73 13.15 -24.97 6.12
N ASP A 74 13.73 -24.72 4.96
CA ASP A 74 15.08 -25.15 4.58
C ASP A 74 16.11 -24.04 4.86
N LYS A 75 15.67 -22.96 5.53
CA LYS A 75 16.44 -21.74 5.88
C LYS A 75 16.84 -20.89 4.66
N GLU A 76 16.17 -21.07 3.53
CA GLU A 76 16.40 -20.28 2.33
C GLU A 76 15.61 -18.97 2.35
N LYS A 77 16.18 -17.93 1.74
CA LYS A 77 15.56 -16.60 1.66
C LYS A 77 14.29 -16.66 0.79
N ARG A 78 13.12 -16.53 1.42
CA ARG A 78 11.82 -16.63 0.73
C ARG A 78 11.18 -15.27 0.47
N VAL A 79 11.03 -14.45 1.50
CA VAL A 79 10.33 -13.15 1.41
C VAL A 79 11.22 -12.05 2.00
N ASN A 80 11.56 -11.04 1.21
CA ASN A 80 12.30 -9.88 1.71
C ASN A 80 11.43 -9.10 2.69
N ILE A 81 12.04 -8.65 3.80
CA ILE A 81 11.40 -7.74 4.73
C ILE A 81 11.83 -6.33 4.32
N PRO A 82 10.90 -5.49 3.82
CA PRO A 82 11.21 -4.14 3.38
C PRO A 82 11.75 -3.28 4.52
N SER A 83 12.67 -2.37 4.17
CA SER A 83 13.13 -1.33 5.09
C SER A 83 12.13 -0.18 5.19
N HIS A 84 11.45 0.12 4.08
CA HIS A 84 10.47 1.21 3.97
C HIS A 84 9.32 0.80 3.05
N ILE A 85 8.16 1.39 3.27
CA ILE A 85 7.00 1.31 2.39
C ILE A 85 6.66 2.74 2.00
N TRP A 86 6.45 3.00 0.71
CA TRP A 86 6.11 4.32 0.23
C TRP A 86 4.82 4.29 -0.57
N SER A 87 4.13 5.43 -0.61
CA SER A 87 2.96 5.65 -1.45
C SER A 87 3.05 7.01 -2.10
N ALA A 88 2.58 7.12 -3.34
CA ALA A 88 2.41 8.37 -4.03
C ALA A 88 1.05 8.39 -4.71
N PHE A 89 0.41 9.56 -4.79
CA PHE A 89 -0.85 9.70 -5.49
C PHE A 89 -0.86 10.91 -6.43
N CYS A 90 -1.72 10.85 -7.44
CA CYS A 90 -2.02 11.93 -8.35
C CYS A 90 -3.54 12.06 -8.50
N CYS A 91 -4.05 13.25 -8.23
CA CYS A 91 -5.45 13.63 -8.28
C CYS A 91 -5.73 14.45 -9.53
N LEU A 92 -6.76 14.07 -10.29
CA LEU A 92 -7.15 14.73 -11.53
C LEU A 92 -8.50 15.43 -11.43
N ASP A 93 -8.64 16.52 -12.19
CA ASP A 93 -9.91 17.17 -12.47
C ASP A 93 -10.69 16.50 -13.62
N ASN A 94 -11.84 17.07 -13.97
CA ASN A 94 -12.70 16.59 -15.08
C ASN A 94 -12.01 16.64 -16.46
N ASN A 95 -10.95 17.44 -16.61
CA ASN A 95 -10.17 17.55 -17.84
C ASN A 95 -8.93 16.66 -17.83
N LYS A 96 -8.84 15.73 -16.87
CA LYS A 96 -7.69 14.84 -16.65
C LYS A 96 -6.38 15.60 -16.35
N ARG A 97 -6.48 16.82 -15.80
CA ARG A 97 -5.31 17.62 -15.42
C ARG A 97 -4.95 17.36 -13.96
N PRO A 98 -3.67 17.18 -13.62
CA PRO A 98 -3.25 17.04 -12.23
C PRO A 98 -3.57 18.31 -11.44
N ILE A 99 -4.33 18.16 -10.36
CA ILE A 99 -4.65 19.24 -9.42
C ILE A 99 -3.92 19.08 -8.08
N ARG A 100 -3.48 17.86 -7.76
CA ARG A 100 -2.69 17.56 -6.55
C ARG A 100 -1.87 16.29 -6.74
N ALA A 101 -0.62 16.29 -6.29
CA ALA A 101 0.22 15.10 -6.25
C ALA A 101 1.16 15.16 -5.05
N GLU A 102 1.21 14.10 -4.27
CA GLU A 102 2.01 14.00 -3.04
C GLU A 102 2.55 12.58 -2.86
N GLY A 103 3.56 12.44 -2.00
CA GLY A 103 4.13 11.14 -1.64
C GLY A 103 4.47 11.06 -0.16
N SER A 104 4.40 9.84 0.37
CA SER A 104 4.67 9.46 1.76
C SER A 104 5.66 8.30 1.80
N LEU A 105 6.55 8.29 2.79
CA LEU A 105 7.52 7.23 3.11
C LEU A 105 7.37 6.79 4.57
#